data_AF-A0A6L5ENQ0-F1
#
_entry.id   AF-A0A6L5ENQ0-F1
#
_cell.length_a   1.000
_cell.length_b   1.000
_cell.length_c   1.000
_cell.angle_alpha   90.00
_cell.angle_beta   90.00
_cell.angle_gamma   90.00
#
_symmetry.space_group_name_H-M   'P 1'
#
loop_
_entity.id
_entity.type
_entity.pdbx_description
1 polymer ?
#
loop_
_entity_poly.entity_id
_entity_poly.type
_entity_poly.pdbx_seq_one_letter_code
_entity_poly.pdbx_strand_id
1 'polypeptide(L)'
;MPEGLIIAVVTAASGLMVGLWQRHSAQEETAASQYQSLVHDLEGLRKELWAENSELRSQLRALQAEYEQLRRDLARMEGEEAALRERYRVAVDYIVVLYPLVPVARRPPVPEVLREDVK
;
A
#
# COMPACT_ATOMS: atom_id res chain seq x y z
N MET A 1 28.07 21.49 80.45
CA MET A 1 26.91 20.85 79.81
C MET A 1 27.16 20.71 78.30
N PRO A 2 27.76 19.61 77.82
CA PRO A 2 27.94 19.37 76.39
C PRO A 2 27.16 18.16 75.84
N GLU A 3 26.58 17.31 76.68
CA GLU A 3 26.03 16.00 76.26
C GLU A 3 24.67 16.12 75.54
N GLY A 4 23.82 17.07 75.92
CA GLY A 4 22.51 17.27 75.26
C GLY A 4 22.60 17.84 73.84
N LEU A 5 23.69 18.54 73.51
CA LEU A 5 23.88 19.17 72.20
C LEU A 5 24.33 18.14 71.14
N ILE A 6 25.10 17.14 71.56
CA ILE A 6 25.56 16.06 70.66
C ILE A 6 24.39 15.16 70.24
N ILE A 7 23.48 14.84 71.17
CA ILE A 7 22.32 13.97 70.89
C ILE A 7 21.33 14.66 69.92
N ALA A 8 21.10 15.96 70.09
CA ALA A 8 20.21 16.72 69.21
C ALA A 8 20.74 16.83 67.78
N VAL A 9 22.05 17.05 67.60
CA VAL A 9 22.69 17.15 66.28
C VAL A 9 22.70 15.81 65.56
N VAL A 10 22.96 14.70 66.28
CA VAL A 10 22.94 13.34 65.70
C VAL A 10 21.53 12.97 65.25
N THR A 11 20.51 13.30 66.04
CA THR A 11 19.11 12.97 65.68
C THR A 11 18.60 13.83 64.51
N ALA A 12 18.99 15.10 64.44
CA ALA A 12 18.67 15.98 63.30
C ALA A 12 19.37 15.54 62.01
N ALA A 13 20.64 15.12 62.09
CA ALA A 13 21.38 14.58 60.96
C ALA A 13 20.79 13.25 60.44
N SER A 14 20.33 12.39 61.35
CA SER A 14 19.64 11.14 60.98
C SER A 14 18.29 11.38 60.29
N GLY A 15 17.51 12.36 60.75
CA GLY A 15 16.23 12.72 60.11
C GLY A 15 16.40 13.27 58.69
N LEU A 16 17.46 14.05 58.45
CA LEU A 16 17.77 14.57 57.11
C LEU A 16 18.22 13.46 56.15
N MET A 17 19.01 12.50 56.61
CA MET A 17 19.40 11.34 55.80
C MET A 17 18.22 10.47 55.38
N VAL A 18 17.27 10.22 56.30
CA VAL A 18 16.05 9.45 56.00
C VAL A 18 15.16 10.19 55.01
N GLY A 19 14.96 11.50 55.18
CA GLY A 19 14.18 12.31 54.24
C GLY A 19 14.80 12.39 52.84
N LEU A 20 16.14 12.40 52.74
CA LEU A 20 16.85 12.40 51.47
C LEU A 20 16.71 11.05 50.75
N TRP A 21 16.81 9.93 51.48
CA TRP A 21 16.62 8.57 50.95
C TRP A 21 15.18 8.32 50.48
N GLN A 22 14.20 8.82 51.22
CA GLN A 22 12.78 8.66 50.89
C GLN A 22 12.39 9.48 49.65
N ARG A 23 13.04 10.64 49.45
CA ARG A 23 12.87 11.46 48.24
C ARG A 23 13.55 10.84 47.02
N HIS A 24 14.73 10.25 47.19
CA HIS A 24 15.41 9.54 46.09
C HIS A 24 14.68 8.28 45.66
N SER A 25 14.19 7.46 46.60
CA SER A 25 13.40 6.26 46.28
C SER A 25 12.07 6.61 45.58
N ALA A 26 11.36 7.64 46.04
CA ALA A 26 10.15 8.12 45.37
C ALA A 26 10.45 8.61 43.93
N GLN A 27 11.57 9.31 43.71
CA GLN A 27 11.97 9.72 42.37
C GLN A 27 12.36 8.53 41.48
N GLU A 28 13.06 7.54 42.01
CA GLU A 28 13.44 6.32 41.28
C GLU A 28 12.22 5.46 40.90
N GLU A 29 11.23 5.33 41.79
CA GLU A 29 9.97 4.65 41.48
C GLU A 29 9.17 5.38 40.39
N THR A 30 9.12 6.72 40.43
CA THR A 30 8.47 7.49 39.36
C THR A 30 9.19 7.35 38.03
N ALA A 31 10.53 7.38 38.02
CA ALA A 31 11.31 7.17 36.80
C ALA A 31 11.13 5.75 36.25
N ALA A 32 11.16 4.73 37.12
CA ALA A 32 10.93 3.33 36.71
C ALA A 32 9.53 3.14 36.11
N SER A 33 8.50 3.73 36.71
CA SER A 33 7.13 3.68 36.18
C SER A 33 7.01 4.37 34.81
N GLN A 34 7.69 5.51 34.62
CA GLN A 34 7.73 6.21 33.34
C GLN A 34 8.46 5.39 32.28
N TYR A 35 9.60 4.79 32.60
CA TYR A 35 10.30 3.89 31.69
C TYR A 35 9.45 2.67 31.32
N GLN A 36 8.73 2.09 32.28
CA GLN A 36 7.84 0.96 32.01
C GLN A 36 6.67 1.35 31.09
N SER A 37 6.10 2.55 31.27
CA SER A 37 5.07 3.07 30.36
C SER A 37 5.62 3.30 28.94
N LEU A 38 6.81 3.91 28.82
CA LEU A 38 7.48 4.14 27.53
C LEU A 38 7.79 2.83 26.81
N VAL A 39 8.25 1.81 27.52
CA VAL A 39 8.49 0.48 26.94
C VAL A 39 7.18 -0.13 26.45
N HIS A 40 6.11 -0.02 27.23
CA HIS A 40 4.80 -0.52 26.82
C HIS A 40 4.28 0.20 25.57
N ASP A 41 4.40 1.52 25.51
CA ASP A 41 3.99 2.34 24.37
C ASP A 41 4.81 1.98 23.12
N LEU A 42 6.12 1.81 23.25
CA LEU A 42 6.99 1.38 22.16
C LEU A 42 6.65 -0.02 21.66
N GLU A 43 6.30 -0.95 22.55
CA GLU A 43 5.80 -2.27 22.16
C GLU A 43 4.46 -2.18 21.43
N GLY A 44 3.58 -1.27 21.84
CA GLY A 44 2.31 -0.97 21.16
C GLY A 44 2.54 -0.46 19.75
N LEU A 45 3.33 0.60 19.60
CA LEU A 45 3.71 1.18 18.31
C LEU A 45 4.39 0.16 17.40
N ARG A 46 5.27 -0.69 17.96
CA ARG A 46 5.91 -1.76 17.19
C ARG A 46 4.88 -2.74 16.64
N LYS A 47 3.89 -3.15 17.43
CA LYS A 47 2.84 -4.08 16.98
C LYS A 47 1.96 -3.46 15.89
N GLU A 48 1.57 -2.19 16.06
CA GLU A 48 0.78 -1.44 15.07
C GLU A 48 1.54 -1.33 13.74
N LEU A 49 2.81 -0.90 13.78
CA LEU A 49 3.65 -0.81 12.58
C LEU A 49 3.83 -2.17 11.89
N TRP A 50 3.94 -3.25 12.66
CA TRP A 50 4.02 -4.60 12.09
C TRP A 50 2.71 -5.02 11.41
N ALA A 51 1.56 -4.69 12.01
CA ALA A 51 0.25 -4.97 11.42
C ALA A 51 0.05 -4.15 10.13
N GLU A 52 0.32 -2.84 10.18
CA GLU A 52 0.25 -1.97 9.00
C GLU A 52 1.18 -2.42 7.89
N ASN A 53 2.43 -2.80 8.21
CA ASN A 53 3.36 -3.28 7.20
C ASN A 53 2.89 -4.60 6.57
N SER A 54 2.30 -5.50 7.36
CA SER A 54 1.72 -6.74 6.86
C SER A 54 0.55 -6.48 5.92
N GLU A 55 -0.32 -5.55 6.27
CA GLU A 55 -1.47 -5.16 5.47
C GLU A 55 -1.04 -4.46 4.17
N LEU A 56 -0.09 -3.54 4.23
CA LEU A 56 0.46 -2.91 3.02
C LEU A 56 1.12 -3.94 2.09
N ARG A 57 1.79 -4.97 2.64
CA ARG A 57 2.34 -6.06 1.83
C ARG A 57 1.25 -6.92 1.20
N SER A 58 0.13 -7.17 1.89
CA SER A 58 -0.99 -7.93 1.34
C SER A 58 -1.64 -7.16 0.18
N GLN A 59 -1.89 -5.86 0.37
CA GLN A 59 -2.43 -4.96 -0.64
C GLN A 59 -1.50 -4.85 -1.86
N LEU A 60 -0.19 -4.72 -1.65
CA LEU A 60 0.78 -4.68 -2.75
C LEU A 60 0.73 -5.96 -3.59
N ARG A 61 0.61 -7.14 -2.96
CA ARG A 61 0.49 -8.41 -3.69
C ARG A 61 -0.81 -8.51 -4.46
N ALA A 62 -1.92 -8.06 -3.88
CA ALA A 62 -3.21 -8.03 -4.56
C ALA A 62 -3.14 -7.11 -5.80
N LEU A 63 -2.59 -5.91 -5.64
CA LEU A 63 -2.44 -4.95 -6.73
C LEU A 63 -1.50 -5.47 -7.85
N GLN A 64 -0.43 -6.17 -7.49
CA GLN A 64 0.44 -6.84 -8.47
C GLN A 64 -0.31 -7.92 -9.26
N ALA A 65 -1.16 -8.72 -8.59
CA ALA A 65 -1.96 -9.73 -9.27
C ALA A 65 -2.99 -9.12 -10.22
N GLU A 66 -3.67 -8.05 -9.78
CA GLU A 66 -4.61 -7.29 -10.62
C GLU A 66 -3.90 -6.68 -11.84
N TYR A 67 -2.72 -6.10 -11.67
CA TYR A 67 -1.93 -5.55 -12.77
C TYR A 67 -1.56 -6.62 -13.81
N GLU A 68 -1.08 -7.79 -13.37
CA GLU A 68 -0.74 -8.89 -14.28
C GLU A 68 -1.99 -9.49 -14.96
N GLN A 69 -3.15 -9.43 -14.32
CA GLN A 69 -4.41 -9.80 -14.96
C GLN A 69 -4.81 -8.80 -16.03
N LEU A 70 -4.82 -7.50 -15.71
CA LEU A 70 -5.11 -6.43 -16.68
C LEU A 70 -4.19 -6.48 -17.89
N ARG A 71 -2.90 -6.73 -17.67
CA ARG A 71 -1.91 -6.87 -18.74
C ARG A 71 -2.23 -8.03 -19.68
N ARG A 72 -2.66 -9.17 -19.14
CA ARG A 72 -3.07 -10.34 -19.94
C ARG A 72 -4.35 -10.07 -20.71
N ASP A 73 -5.31 -9.41 -20.09
CA ASP A 73 -6.58 -9.05 -20.73
C ASP A 73 -6.35 -8.06 -21.88
N LEU A 74 -5.48 -7.07 -21.69
CA LEU A 74 -5.10 -6.13 -22.73
C LEU A 74 -4.42 -6.83 -23.93
N ALA A 75 -3.46 -7.72 -23.67
CA ALA A 75 -2.84 -8.51 -24.72
C ALA A 75 -3.83 -9.41 -25.47
N ARG A 76 -4.85 -9.93 -24.78
CA ARG A 76 -5.94 -10.70 -25.41
C ARG A 76 -6.78 -9.80 -26.32
N MET A 77 -7.19 -8.62 -25.84
CA MET A 77 -7.99 -7.67 -26.63
C MET A 77 -7.24 -7.21 -27.87
N GLU A 78 -5.94 -6.91 -27.76
CA GLU A 78 -5.09 -6.57 -28.91
C GLU A 78 -5.05 -7.72 -29.95
N GLY A 79 -4.96 -8.96 -29.48
CA GLY A 79 -5.01 -10.14 -30.34
C GLY A 79 -6.38 -10.32 -31.03
N GLU A 80 -7.46 -10.09 -30.31
CA GLU A 80 -8.83 -10.13 -30.85
C GLU A 80 -9.06 -9.03 -31.88
N GLU A 81 -8.60 -7.80 -31.63
CA GLU A 81 -8.67 -6.70 -32.58
C GLU A 81 -7.89 -7.01 -33.86
N ALA A 82 -6.65 -7.54 -33.73
CA ALA A 82 -5.85 -7.93 -34.89
C ALA A 82 -6.55 -9.03 -35.72
N ALA A 83 -7.13 -10.03 -35.06
CA ALA A 83 -7.88 -11.08 -35.74
C ALA A 83 -9.14 -10.56 -36.43
N LEU A 84 -9.86 -9.62 -35.80
CA LEU A 84 -11.02 -8.96 -36.40
C LEU A 84 -10.64 -8.11 -37.61
N ARG A 85 -9.55 -7.34 -37.51
CA ARG A 85 -9.03 -6.53 -38.61
C ARG A 85 -8.64 -7.40 -39.80
N GLU A 86 -8.00 -8.55 -39.56
CA GLU A 86 -7.65 -9.48 -40.63
C GLU A 86 -8.89 -10.10 -41.29
N ARG A 87 -9.87 -10.56 -40.49
CA ARG A 87 -11.14 -11.08 -41.02
C ARG A 87 -11.88 -10.04 -41.84
N TYR A 88 -11.90 -8.79 -41.37
CA TYR A 88 -12.50 -7.68 -42.08
C TYR A 88 -11.78 -7.45 -43.41
N ARG A 89 -10.45 -7.38 -43.43
CA ARG A 89 -9.66 -7.26 -44.67
C ARG A 89 -9.99 -8.36 -45.68
N VAL A 90 -9.98 -9.61 -45.25
CA VAL A 90 -10.33 -10.76 -46.11
C VAL A 90 -11.74 -10.64 -46.67
N ALA A 91 -12.70 -10.19 -45.86
CA ALA A 91 -14.08 -9.98 -46.31
C ALA A 91 -14.18 -8.86 -47.34
N VAL A 92 -13.46 -7.75 -47.15
CA VAL A 92 -13.39 -6.64 -48.11
C VAL A 92 -12.77 -7.11 -49.42
N ASP A 93 -11.63 -7.81 -49.37
CA ASP A 93 -10.96 -8.36 -50.55
C ASP A 93 -11.91 -9.30 -51.33
N TYR A 94 -12.63 -10.16 -50.63
CA TYR A 94 -13.62 -11.05 -51.22
C TYR A 94 -14.77 -10.28 -51.91
N ILE A 95 -15.29 -9.22 -51.26
CA ILE A 95 -16.33 -8.36 -51.84
C ILE A 95 -15.81 -7.66 -53.10
N VAL A 96 -14.58 -7.12 -53.08
CA VAL A 96 -13.96 -6.46 -54.22
C VAL A 96 -13.83 -7.40 -55.41
N VAL A 97 -13.46 -8.66 -55.19
CA VAL A 97 -13.38 -9.70 -56.24
C VAL A 97 -14.76 -10.03 -56.82
N LEU A 98 -15.80 -10.10 -55.98
CA LEU A 98 -17.17 -10.40 -56.43
C LEU A 98 -17.87 -9.22 -57.11
N TYR A 99 -17.57 -7.99 -56.71
CA TYR A 99 -18.20 -6.77 -57.20
C TYR A 99 -18.28 -6.66 -58.74
N PRO A 100 -17.21 -6.91 -59.52
CA PRO A 100 -17.29 -6.88 -60.98
C PRO A 100 -18.21 -7.95 -61.59
N LEU A 101 -18.46 -9.06 -60.89
CA LEU A 101 -19.35 -10.15 -61.34
C LEU A 101 -20.83 -9.80 -61.19
N VAL A 102 -21.17 -8.82 -60.35
CA VAL A 102 -22.56 -8.36 -60.18
C VAL A 102 -22.95 -7.48 -61.38
N PRO A 103 -24.10 -7.74 -62.05
CA PRO A 103 -24.59 -6.89 -63.14
C PRO A 103 -24.75 -5.44 -62.68
N VAL A 104 -24.31 -4.48 -63.49
CA VAL A 104 -24.26 -3.04 -63.13
C VAL A 104 -25.61 -2.51 -62.63
N ALA A 105 -26.72 -2.98 -63.23
CA ALA A 105 -28.08 -2.59 -62.84
C ALA A 105 -28.50 -3.03 -61.42
N ARG A 106 -27.73 -3.91 -60.76
CA ARG A 106 -28.01 -4.44 -59.41
C ARG A 106 -26.86 -4.21 -58.42
N ARG A 107 -25.84 -3.44 -58.77
CA ARG A 107 -24.71 -3.19 -57.86
C ARG A 107 -25.15 -2.27 -56.72
N PRO A 108 -24.99 -2.68 -55.45
CA PRO A 108 -25.18 -1.78 -54.34
C PRO A 108 -24.07 -0.71 -54.34
N PRO A 109 -24.34 0.53 -53.89
CA PRO A 109 -23.32 1.55 -53.77
C PRO A 109 -22.25 1.11 -52.77
N VAL A 110 -20.97 1.17 -53.17
CA VAL A 110 -19.85 0.84 -52.28
C VAL A 110 -19.74 1.93 -51.20
N PRO A 111 -19.90 1.57 -49.90
CA PRO A 111 -19.69 2.50 -48.79
C PRO A 111 -18.33 3.18 -48.89
N GLU A 112 -18.26 4.49 -48.69
CA GLU A 112 -17.00 5.26 -48.83
C GLU A 112 -15.88 4.76 -47.91
N VAL A 113 -16.25 4.20 -46.75
CA VAL A 113 -15.32 3.60 -45.78
C VAL A 113 -14.50 2.44 -46.38
N LEU A 114 -15.12 1.61 -47.23
CA LEU A 114 -14.42 0.52 -47.93
C LEU A 114 -13.49 1.02 -49.03
N ARG A 115 -13.66 2.28 -49.46
CA ARG A 115 -12.89 2.89 -50.54
C ARG A 115 -11.56 3.44 -50.05
N GLU A 116 -11.46 3.75 -48.76
CA GLU A 116 -10.22 4.20 -48.11
C GLU A 116 -9.32 3.04 -47.69
N ASP A 117 -9.89 1.92 -47.25
CA ASP A 117 -9.13 0.72 -46.81
C ASP A 117 -8.49 -0.09 -47.97
N VAL A 118 -8.87 0.19 -49.22
CA VAL A 118 -8.42 -0.55 -50.43
C VAL A 118 -7.29 0.17 -51.20
N LYS A 119 -6.93 1.40 -50.81
CA LYS A 119 -5.77 2.13 -51.38
C LYS A 119 -4.48 1.81 -50.64
#